data_AF-T1BKS2-F1
#
_entry.id   AF-T1BKS2-F1
#
_cell.length_a   1.000
_cell.length_b   1.000
_cell.length_c   1.000
_cell.angle_alpha   90.00
_cell.angle_beta   90.00
_cell.angle_gamma   90.00
#
_symmetry.space_group_name_H-M   'P 1'
#
loop_
_entity.id
_entity.type
_entity.pdbx_description
1 polymer ?
#
loop_
_entity_poly.entity_id
_entity_poly.type
_entity_poly.pdbx_seq_one_letter_code
_entity_poly.pdbx_strand_id
1 'polypeptide(L)'
;MLVNATCKKLAELGLSTMAEGLADQLSQPERYSELSFEDRLGLLVDKEADAKDTRRVKMRLRVAKLRYPASVEDLDLRTPRGLDKGLVMELAAGTWVGRHHNAVVTGPTGVGKSFIACALAQAAIRTGHSAYYV
;
A
#
# COMPACT_ATOMS: atom_id res chain seq x y z
N MET A 1 -33.30 15.16 6.96
CA MET A 1 -32.83 15.61 5.63
C MET A 1 -31.52 16.42 5.67
N LEU A 2 -30.58 16.12 6.60
CA LEU A 2 -29.22 16.70 6.61
C LEU A 2 -28.15 15.64 6.28
N VAL A 3 -28.33 14.40 6.75
CA VAL A 3 -27.39 13.28 6.53
C VAL A 3 -27.13 13.00 5.05
N ASN A 4 -28.16 12.86 4.21
CA ASN A 4 -27.97 12.59 2.78
C ASN A 4 -27.17 13.70 2.09
N ALA A 5 -27.37 14.95 2.51
CA ALA A 5 -26.59 16.09 2.00
C ALA A 5 -25.12 16.01 2.49
N THR A 6 -24.89 15.60 3.74
CA THR A 6 -23.55 15.36 4.28
C THR A 6 -22.82 14.24 3.52
N CYS A 7 -23.44 13.08 3.32
CA CYS A 7 -22.82 11.98 2.58
C CYS A 7 -22.48 12.39 1.13
N LYS A 8 -23.38 13.12 0.48
CA LYS A 8 -23.11 13.66 -0.87
C LYS A 8 -21.92 14.61 -0.88
N LYS A 9 -21.86 15.57 0.06
CA LYS A 9 -20.73 16.51 0.18
C LYS A 9 -19.41 15.81 0.48
N LEU A 10 -19.41 14.79 1.34
CA LEU A 10 -18.23 13.97 1.61
C LEU A 10 -17.72 13.31 0.33
N ALA A 11 -18.60 12.72 -0.47
CA ALA A 11 -18.22 12.13 -1.76
C ALA A 11 -17.64 13.18 -2.73
N GLU A 12 -18.24 14.37 -2.83
CA GLU A 12 -17.75 15.49 -3.65
C GLU A 12 -16.36 15.98 -3.22
N LEU A 13 -16.04 15.90 -1.93
CA LEU A 13 -14.71 16.22 -1.38
C LEU A 13 -13.69 15.07 -1.55
N GLY A 14 -14.08 13.97 -2.19
CA GLY A 14 -13.23 12.78 -2.34
C GLY A 14 -13.04 12.01 -1.03
N LEU A 15 -14.03 12.07 -0.13
CA LEU A 15 -14.13 11.32 1.13
C LEU A 15 -15.22 10.23 1.02
N SER A 16 -15.24 9.50 -0.09
CA SER A 16 -16.31 8.57 -0.44
C SER A 16 -16.43 7.40 0.55
N THR A 17 -15.32 6.87 1.04
CA THR A 17 -15.32 5.77 2.02
C THR A 17 -15.79 6.25 3.40
N MET A 18 -15.50 7.51 3.75
CA MET A 18 -16.07 8.18 4.91
C MET A 18 -17.60 8.32 4.80
N ALA A 19 -18.09 8.69 3.61
CA ALA A 19 -19.52 8.81 3.33
C ALA A 19 -20.25 7.46 3.46
N GLU A 20 -19.65 6.39 2.93
CA GLU A 20 -20.11 5.01 3.09
C GLU A 20 -20.11 4.59 4.57
N GLY A 21 -19.00 4.83 5.28
CA GLY A 21 -18.91 4.52 6.71
C GLY A 21 -19.95 5.27 7.55
N LEU A 22 -20.26 6.52 7.22
CA LEU A 22 -21.31 7.29 7.91
C LEU A 22 -22.69 6.68 7.66
N ALA A 23 -22.97 6.27 6.42
CA ALA A 23 -24.20 5.56 6.10
C ALA A 23 -24.30 4.22 6.87
N ASP A 24 -23.19 3.48 6.95
CA ASP A 24 -23.10 2.23 7.71
C ASP A 24 -23.41 2.46 9.20
N GLN A 25 -22.79 3.46 9.84
CA GLN A 25 -23.02 3.79 11.25
C GLN A 25 -24.47 4.14 11.54
N LEU A 26 -25.12 4.88 10.65
CA LEU A 26 -26.52 5.27 10.79
C LEU A 26 -27.48 4.10 10.54
N SER A 27 -27.09 3.13 9.72
CA SER A 27 -27.88 1.91 9.48
C SER A 27 -27.82 0.91 10.65
N GLN A 28 -26.81 1.01 11.52
CA GLN A 28 -26.58 0.08 12.63
C GLN A 28 -26.35 0.82 13.97
N PRO A 29 -27.32 1.60 14.49
CA PRO A 29 -27.09 2.45 15.67
C PRO A 29 -26.65 1.67 16.91
N GLU A 30 -27.24 0.49 17.13
CA GLU A 30 -26.93 -0.45 18.24
C GLU A 30 -25.44 -0.80 18.32
N ARG A 31 -24.76 -0.90 17.18
CA ARG A 31 -23.34 -1.30 17.11
C ARG A 31 -22.39 -0.18 17.52
N TYR A 32 -22.83 1.07 17.39
CA TYR A 32 -21.99 2.25 17.58
C TYR A 32 -22.47 3.12 18.74
N SER A 33 -23.55 2.74 19.43
CA SER A 33 -24.14 3.48 20.54
C SER A 33 -23.24 3.56 21.78
N GLU A 34 -22.36 2.57 21.98
CA GLU A 34 -21.38 2.54 23.06
C GLU A 34 -20.16 3.44 22.80
N LEU A 35 -19.98 3.91 21.56
CA LEU A 35 -18.86 4.77 21.18
C LEU A 35 -19.25 6.25 21.26
N SER A 36 -18.31 7.08 21.72
CA SER A 36 -18.47 8.52 21.69
C SER A 36 -18.59 9.03 20.25
N PHE A 37 -19.05 10.28 20.07
CA PHE A 37 -19.07 10.89 18.75
C PHE A 37 -17.66 10.99 18.17
N GLU A 38 -16.69 11.35 19.02
CA GLU A 38 -15.27 11.50 18.70
C GLU A 38 -14.68 10.18 18.20
N ASP A 39 -14.96 9.06 18.89
CA ASP A 39 -14.49 7.73 18.48
C ASP A 39 -15.09 7.32 17.14
N ARG A 40 -16.41 7.53 16.97
CA ARG A 40 -17.09 7.23 15.71
C ARG A 40 -16.55 8.06 14.55
N LEU A 41 -16.27 9.34 14.78
CA LEU A 41 -15.66 10.21 13.78
C LEU A 41 -14.23 9.76 13.46
N GLY A 42 -13.44 9.39 14.47
CA GLY A 42 -12.10 8.82 14.30
C GLY A 42 -12.11 7.61 13.38
N LEU A 43 -12.99 6.63 13.66
CA LEU A 43 -13.14 5.43 12.82
C LEU A 43 -13.47 5.77 11.35
N LEU A 44 -14.28 6.80 11.11
CA LEU A 44 -14.61 7.24 9.75
C LEU A 44 -13.40 7.85 9.03
N VAL A 45 -12.62 8.67 9.74
CA VAL A 45 -11.40 9.29 9.21
C VAL A 45 -10.34 8.24 8.89
N ASP A 46 -10.11 7.29 9.81
CA ASP A 46 -9.15 6.20 9.62
C ASP A 46 -9.53 5.33 8.43
N LYS A 47 -10.80 4.94 8.32
CA LYS A 47 -11.32 4.15 7.18
C LYS A 47 -11.06 4.86 5.84
N GLU A 48 -11.24 6.17 5.77
CA GLU A 48 -10.96 6.94 4.55
C GLU A 48 -9.46 7.06 4.26
N ALA A 49 -8.64 7.30 5.29
CA ALA A 49 -7.18 7.38 5.16
C ALA A 49 -6.62 6.06 4.61
N ASP A 50 -6.99 4.93 5.20
CA ASP A 50 -6.59 3.58 4.78
C ASP A 50 -7.04 3.28 3.34
N ALA A 51 -8.26 3.68 2.99
CA ALA A 51 -8.78 3.51 1.64
C ALA A 51 -8.02 4.37 0.61
N LYS A 52 -7.62 5.59 0.98
CA LYS A 52 -6.79 6.45 0.12
C LYS A 52 -5.40 5.87 -0.08
N ASP A 53 -4.76 5.39 0.97
CA ASP A 53 -3.43 4.79 0.88
C ASP A 53 -3.45 3.48 0.08
N THR A 54 -4.46 2.65 0.29
CA THR A 54 -4.70 1.45 -0.54
C THR A 54 -4.88 1.82 -2.02
N ARG A 55 -5.68 2.85 -2.32
CA ARG A 55 -5.88 3.34 -3.71
C ARG A 55 -4.58 3.85 -4.33
N ARG A 56 -3.75 4.59 -3.57
CA ARG A 56 -2.44 5.09 -4.02
C ARG A 56 -1.48 3.94 -4.35
N VAL A 57 -1.38 2.95 -3.47
CA VAL A 57 -0.52 1.76 -3.70
C VAL A 57 -0.99 0.97 -4.92
N LYS A 58 -2.30 0.70 -5.04
CA LYS A 58 -2.88 0.01 -6.21
C LYS A 58 -2.60 0.76 -7.52
N MET A 59 -2.74 2.09 -7.52
CA MET A 59 -2.44 2.92 -8.68
C MET A 59 -0.95 2.81 -9.07
N ARG A 60 -0.03 2.97 -8.11
CA ARG A 60 1.41 2.87 -8.35
C ARG A 60 1.81 1.49 -8.88
N LEU A 61 1.25 0.40 -8.32
CA LEU A 61 1.47 -0.96 -8.80
C LEU A 61 1.00 -1.12 -10.26
N ARG A 62 -0.17 -0.58 -10.60
CA ARG A 62 -0.69 -0.61 -11.98
C ARG A 62 0.22 0.15 -12.94
N VAL A 63 0.70 1.32 -12.55
CA VAL A 63 1.61 2.14 -13.38
C VAL A 63 2.98 1.49 -13.53
N ALA A 64 3.45 0.78 -12.49
CA ALA A 64 4.77 0.16 -12.48
C ALA A 64 4.94 -0.97 -13.51
N LYS A 65 3.86 -1.61 -13.96
CA LYS A 65 3.87 -2.68 -14.98
C LYS A 65 4.89 -3.78 -14.65
N LEU A 66 5.02 -4.13 -13.37
CA LEU A 66 5.96 -5.16 -12.93
C LEU A 66 5.67 -6.48 -13.66
N ARG A 67 6.72 -7.09 -14.22
CA ARG A 67 6.60 -8.33 -14.99
C ARG A 67 6.08 -9.50 -14.14
N TYR A 68 6.48 -9.54 -12.87
CA TYR A 68 6.10 -10.59 -11.93
C TYR A 68 5.34 -9.99 -10.74
N PRO A 69 4.29 -10.69 -10.23
CA PRO A 69 3.66 -10.35 -8.96
C PRO A 69 4.55 -10.81 -7.80
N ALA A 70 5.77 -10.27 -7.74
CA ALA A 70 6.80 -10.68 -6.80
C ALA A 70 6.74 -9.84 -5.52
N SER A 71 6.93 -10.49 -4.38
CA SER A 71 7.12 -9.83 -3.08
C SER A 71 8.46 -10.22 -2.46
N VAL A 72 8.94 -9.39 -1.54
CA VAL A 72 10.19 -9.67 -0.80
C VAL A 72 10.01 -10.89 0.10
N GLU A 73 8.79 -11.07 0.59
CA GLU A 73 8.35 -12.18 1.42
C GLU A 73 8.40 -13.53 0.66
N ASP A 74 8.26 -13.50 -0.68
CA ASP A 74 8.36 -14.68 -1.55
C ASP A 74 9.81 -15.05 -1.93
N LEU A 75 10.81 -14.28 -1.50
CA LEU A 75 12.19 -14.55 -1.87
C LEU A 75 12.75 -15.76 -1.12
N ASP A 76 13.21 -16.75 -1.87
CA ASP A 76 14.03 -17.83 -1.31
C ASP A 76 15.43 -17.31 -0.95
N LEU A 77 15.62 -17.05 0.34
CA LEU A 77 16.89 -16.68 0.96
C LEU A 77 17.58 -17.86 1.67
N ARG A 78 17.01 -19.07 1.58
CA ARG A 78 17.57 -20.29 2.20
C ARG A 78 18.55 -20.98 1.25
N THR A 79 18.27 -20.92 -0.05
CA THR A 79 19.17 -21.46 -1.07
C THR A 79 20.47 -20.64 -1.11
N PRO A 80 21.66 -21.28 -1.00
CA PRO A 80 22.95 -20.59 -0.96
C PRO A 80 23.36 -20.10 -2.36
N ARG A 81 22.76 -18.97 -2.78
CA ARG A 81 23.01 -18.30 -4.07
C ARG A 81 23.68 -16.93 -3.92
N GLY A 82 24.32 -16.68 -2.78
CA GLY A 82 25.05 -15.44 -2.50
C GLY A 82 24.16 -14.24 -2.16
N LEU A 83 22.89 -14.45 -1.80
CA LEU A 83 22.02 -13.38 -1.30
C LEU A 83 22.21 -13.22 0.20
N ASP A 84 22.71 -12.06 0.61
CA ASP A 84 22.74 -11.68 2.02
C ASP A 84 21.35 -11.23 2.48
N LYS A 85 20.79 -11.91 3.49
CA LYS A 85 19.45 -11.61 3.99
C LYS A 85 19.36 -10.20 4.59
N GLY A 86 20.40 -9.73 5.25
CA GLY A 86 20.43 -8.39 5.84
C GLY A 86 20.33 -7.32 4.76
N LEU A 87 21.15 -7.43 3.72
CA LEU A 87 21.15 -6.53 2.56
C LEU A 87 19.81 -6.55 1.83
N VAL A 88 19.20 -7.72 1.61
CA VAL A 88 17.89 -7.82 0.96
C VAL A 88 16.83 -7.06 1.77
N MET A 89 16.84 -7.19 3.10
CA MET A 89 15.88 -6.50 3.97
C MET A 89 16.15 -4.99 4.03
N GLU A 90 17.41 -4.57 4.01
CA GLU A 90 17.78 -3.14 3.91
C GLU A 90 17.30 -2.53 2.59
N LEU A 91 17.51 -3.23 1.47
CA LEU A 91 17.02 -2.81 0.16
C LEU A 91 15.49 -2.78 0.11
N ALA A 92 14.82 -3.75 0.74
CA ALA A 92 13.37 -3.81 0.84
C ALA A 92 12.76 -2.65 1.65
N ALA A 93 13.48 -2.14 2.65
CA ALA A 93 13.06 -0.94 3.39
C ALA A 93 13.00 0.32 2.50
N GLY A 94 13.67 0.31 1.34
CA GLY A 94 13.55 1.36 0.32
C GLY A 94 14.27 2.67 0.66
N THR A 95 15.07 2.72 1.74
CA THR A 95 15.84 3.91 2.13
C THR A 95 16.82 4.36 1.05
N TRP A 96 17.35 3.42 0.27
CA TRP A 96 18.23 3.68 -0.88
C TRP A 96 17.54 4.50 -1.97
N VAL A 97 16.21 4.37 -2.15
CA VAL A 97 15.44 5.15 -3.12
C VAL A 97 15.40 6.62 -2.70
N GLY A 98 15.09 6.90 -1.43
CA GLY A 98 15.09 8.26 -0.88
C GLY A 98 16.49 8.90 -0.81
N ARG A 99 17.54 8.08 -0.76
CA ARG A 99 18.94 8.52 -0.84
C ARG A 99 19.47 8.64 -2.27
N HIS A 100 18.65 8.35 -3.29
CA HIS A 100 19.06 8.35 -4.69
C HIS A 100 20.25 7.41 -4.99
N HIS A 101 20.36 6.31 -4.25
CA HIS A 101 21.36 5.27 -4.52
C HIS A 101 20.87 4.32 -5.61
N ASN A 102 21.79 3.58 -6.22
CA ASN A 102 21.47 2.54 -7.20
C ASN A 102 21.63 1.16 -6.57
N ALA A 103 20.63 0.30 -6.76
CA ALA A 103 20.72 -1.13 -6.43
C ALA A 103 20.93 -1.93 -7.72
N VAL A 104 21.97 -2.76 -7.75
CA VAL A 104 22.30 -3.59 -8.91
C VAL A 104 22.21 -5.07 -8.53
N VAL A 105 21.41 -5.83 -9.27
CA VAL A 105 21.27 -7.29 -9.08
C VAL A 105 22.05 -8.00 -10.18
N THR A 106 23.11 -8.72 -9.82
CA THR A 106 23.98 -9.44 -10.74
C THR A 106 23.88 -10.96 -10.56
N GLY A 107 24.36 -11.72 -11.54
CA GLY A 107 24.41 -13.19 -11.49
C GLY A 107 23.99 -13.89 -12.79
N PRO A 108 24.07 -15.22 -12.85
CA PRO A 108 23.77 -16.02 -14.05
C PRO A 108 22.32 -15.85 -14.56
N THR A 109 22.05 -16.23 -15.80
CA THR A 109 20.69 -16.28 -16.35
C THR A 109 19.83 -17.29 -15.57
N GLY A 110 18.52 -17.03 -15.45
CA GLY A 110 17.59 -17.96 -14.77
C GLY A 110 17.57 -17.95 -13.24
N VAL A 111 18.47 -17.23 -12.56
CA VAL A 111 18.57 -17.25 -11.07
C VAL A 111 17.56 -16.33 -10.34
N GLY A 112 16.58 -15.77 -11.05
CA GLY A 112 15.52 -14.95 -10.44
C GLY A 112 15.84 -13.46 -10.27
N LYS A 113 16.83 -12.89 -10.96
CA LYS A 113 17.17 -11.46 -10.87
C LYS A 113 15.98 -10.53 -11.15
N SER A 114 15.23 -10.80 -12.22
CA SER A 114 14.03 -10.03 -12.56
C SER A 114 12.94 -10.14 -11.50
N PHE A 115 12.84 -11.29 -10.83
CA PHE A 115 11.91 -11.48 -9.72
C PHE A 115 12.33 -10.63 -8.51
N ILE A 116 13.62 -10.65 -8.14
CA ILE A 116 14.17 -9.81 -7.07
C ILE A 116 13.93 -8.33 -7.37
N ALA A 117 14.21 -7.88 -8.59
CA ALA A 117 13.96 -6.49 -8.99
C ALA A 117 12.47 -6.11 -8.86
N CYS A 118 11.55 -6.99 -9.28
CA CYS A 118 10.11 -6.77 -9.11
C CYS A 118 9.72 -6.73 -7.63
N ALA A 119 10.26 -7.64 -6.79
CA ALA A 119 10.00 -7.66 -5.35
C ALA A 119 10.47 -6.38 -4.65
N LEU A 120 11.68 -5.90 -4.95
CA LEU A 120 12.19 -4.65 -4.42
C LEU A 120 11.38 -3.44 -4.89
N ALA A 121 10.97 -3.41 -6.17
CA ALA A 121 10.10 -2.37 -6.69
C ALA A 121 8.72 -2.38 -6.01
N GLN A 122 8.14 -3.56 -5.79
CA GLN A 122 6.88 -3.71 -5.07
C GLN A 122 6.99 -3.19 -3.63
N ALA A 123 8.09 -3.53 -2.93
CA ALA A 123 8.35 -3.03 -1.59
C ALA A 123 8.49 -1.50 -1.55
N ALA A 124 9.24 -0.91 -2.49
CA ALA A 124 9.35 0.54 -2.62
C ALA A 124 8.00 1.22 -2.89
N ILE A 125 7.12 0.59 -3.68
CA ILE A 125 5.76 1.09 -3.91
C ILE A 125 4.93 1.11 -2.62
N ARG A 126 5.03 0.05 -1.79
CA ARG A 126 4.37 -0.01 -0.49
C ARG A 126 4.83 1.09 0.45
N THR A 127 6.10 1.51 0.38
CA THR A 127 6.66 2.58 1.22
C THR A 127 6.47 3.99 0.64
N GLY A 128 5.74 4.13 -0.47
CA GLY A 128 5.35 5.44 -0.98
C GLY A 128 6.03 5.87 -2.29
N HIS A 129 6.94 5.07 -2.84
CA HIS A 129 7.68 5.42 -4.05
C HIS A 129 6.95 4.99 -5.32
N SER A 130 7.27 5.66 -6.44
CA SER A 130 6.83 5.23 -7.77
C SER A 130 7.90 4.34 -8.39
N ALA A 131 7.50 3.35 -9.18
CA ALA A 131 8.41 2.52 -9.96
C ALA A 131 7.88 2.35 -11.39
N TYR A 132 8.77 1.96 -12.30
CA TYR A 132 8.43 1.61 -13.68
C TYR A 132 9.37 0.50 -14.17
N TYR A 133 8.80 -0.61 -14.65
CA TYR A 133 9.54 -1.73 -15.21
C TYR A 133 9.62 -1.60 -16.73
N VAL A 134 10.83 -1.76 -17.28
CA VAL A 134 11.15 -1.74 -18.71
C VAL A 134 11.78 -3.06 -19.12
#